data_AF-A0A7J7T765-F1
#
_entry.id   AF-A0A7J7T765-F1
#
_cell.length_a   1.000
_cell.length_b   1.000
_cell.length_c   1.000
_cell.angle_alpha   90.00
_cell.angle_beta   90.00
_cell.angle_gamma   90.00
#
_symmetry.space_group_name_H-M   'P 1'
#
loop_
_entity.id
_entity.type
_entity.pdbx_description
1 polymer ?
#
loop_
_entity_poly.entity_id
_entity_poly.type
_entity_poly.pdbx_seq_one_letter_code
_entity_poly.pdbx_strand_id
1 'polypeptide(L)'
;MGQASCKGLYQSLFDYKTEKYVIAKNKKVGLLYRLLQVSILTYLVVTNVLDTKDRAYLRSCRFGPKDPYCPIFRLGSVVSWTGSDFQEIALQGGVIGIQIEWDCDLDKAPSECNPRYYFSRLDRRFPGNSVSSGYNFRFAKYYRDEAGVEFRTLIKAYGIRFDVLVNGRAGKFNIIPTIINVGSGVALMGVGSFFCDLILIYFIKKSHFYRNKKFEEVRSGHPGNGKVTVEQLQNLQTVEA
;
A
#
# COMPACT_ATOMS: atom_id res chain seq x y z
N MET A 1 -12.01 -49.74 -17.52
CA MET A 1 -11.91 -48.91 -16.30
C MET A 1 -12.02 -47.46 -16.73
N GLY A 2 -13.26 -46.98 -16.84
CA GLY A 2 -13.59 -45.71 -17.48
C GLY A 2 -13.69 -44.57 -16.47
N GLN A 3 -13.00 -43.48 -16.79
CA GLN A 3 -13.17 -42.08 -16.34
C GLN A 3 -14.24 -41.85 -15.26
N ALA A 4 -13.82 -41.84 -14.00
CA ALA A 4 -14.59 -41.22 -12.93
C ALA A 4 -14.69 -39.71 -13.23
N SER A 5 -15.91 -39.29 -13.55
CA SER A 5 -16.27 -37.96 -14.05
C SER A 5 -15.93 -36.85 -13.07
N CYS A 6 -14.77 -36.20 -13.28
CA CYS A 6 -14.36 -34.95 -12.61
C CYS A 6 -15.37 -33.79 -12.82
N LYS A 7 -16.28 -33.91 -13.80
CA LYS A 7 -17.40 -32.96 -14.02
C LYS A 7 -18.45 -32.99 -12.90
N GLY A 8 -18.69 -34.14 -12.27
CA GLY A 8 -19.71 -34.27 -11.22
C GLY A 8 -19.32 -33.58 -9.90
N LEU A 9 -18.01 -33.58 -9.57
CA LEU A 9 -17.50 -32.93 -8.36
C LEU A 9 -17.45 -31.40 -8.50
N TYR A 10 -17.17 -30.91 -9.72
CA TYR A 10 -17.13 -29.48 -10.03
C TYR A 10 -18.51 -28.81 -9.97
N GLN A 11 -19.59 -29.53 -10.30
CA GLN A 11 -20.94 -28.95 -10.25
C GLN A 11 -21.50 -28.83 -8.82
N SER A 12 -21.12 -29.73 -7.90
CA SER A 12 -21.62 -29.66 -6.52
C SER A 12 -20.91 -28.61 -5.65
N LEU A 13 -19.69 -28.18 -6.01
CA LEU A 13 -18.91 -27.19 -5.24
C LEU A 13 -19.33 -25.73 -5.50
N PHE A 14 -20.11 -25.48 -6.57
CA PHE A 14 -20.57 -24.14 -6.94
C PHE A 14 -22.10 -23.95 -6.82
N ASP A 15 -22.81 -24.95 -6.30
CA ASP A 15 -24.23 -24.83 -5.98
C ASP A 15 -24.42 -24.02 -4.69
N TYR A 16 -24.41 -22.69 -4.81
CA TYR A 16 -24.90 -21.83 -3.74
C TYR A 16 -26.41 -21.62 -3.93
N LYS A 17 -27.21 -22.23 -3.07
CA LYS A 17 -28.66 -22.06 -3.05
C LYS A 17 -28.97 -20.72 -2.39
N THR A 18 -29.27 -19.69 -3.17
CA THR A 18 -29.74 -18.40 -2.63
C THR A 18 -31.08 -18.59 -1.93
N GLU A 19 -31.24 -18.03 -0.72
CA GLU A 19 -32.53 -17.98 -0.02
C GLU A 19 -33.58 -17.32 -0.93
N LYS A 20 -34.70 -18.01 -1.17
CA LYS A 20 -35.86 -17.38 -1.80
C LYS A 20 -36.48 -16.43 -0.78
N TYR A 21 -36.37 -15.12 -1.02
CA TYR A 21 -37.06 -14.12 -0.21
C TYR A 21 -38.57 -14.24 -0.41
N VAL A 22 -39.27 -14.76 0.59
CA VAL A 22 -40.74 -14.79 0.60
C VAL A 22 -41.24 -13.44 1.13
N ILE A 23 -41.90 -12.68 0.27
CA ILE A 23 -42.51 -11.40 0.66
C ILE A 23 -43.76 -11.69 1.50
N ALA A 24 -43.60 -11.76 2.82
CA ALA A 24 -44.71 -11.91 3.75
C ALA A 24 -45.46 -10.57 3.91
N LYS A 25 -46.69 -10.48 3.40
CA LYS A 25 -47.57 -9.31 3.56
C LYS A 25 -48.23 -9.26 4.94
N ASN A 26 -47.44 -9.21 6.02
CA ASN A 26 -47.93 -9.12 7.40
C ASN A 26 -47.40 -7.87 8.12
N LYS A 27 -48.30 -6.96 8.52
CA LYS A 27 -47.94 -5.70 9.20
C LYS A 27 -47.18 -5.92 10.51
N LYS A 28 -47.48 -6.97 11.28
CA LYS A 28 -46.79 -7.27 12.55
C LYS A 28 -45.34 -7.71 12.31
N VAL A 29 -45.13 -8.58 11.33
CA VAL A 29 -43.79 -9.06 10.95
C VAL A 29 -42.96 -7.92 10.34
N GLY A 30 -43.58 -7.07 9.52
CA GLY A 30 -42.93 -5.88 8.99
C GLY A 30 -42.52 -4.88 10.06
N LEU A 31 -43.37 -4.65 11.07
CA LEU A 31 -43.03 -3.78 12.21
C LEU A 31 -41.89 -4.38 13.04
N LEU A 32 -41.93 -5.68 13.33
CA LEU A 32 -40.87 -6.38 14.05
C LEU A 32 -39.53 -6.26 13.32
N TYR A 33 -39.50 -6.53 12.01
CA TYR A 33 -38.29 -6.44 11.19
C TYR A 33 -37.75 -5.01 11.13
N ARG A 34 -38.62 -3.99 11.03
CA ARG A 34 -38.22 -2.58 11.06
C ARG A 34 -37.63 -2.17 12.41
N LEU A 35 -38.20 -2.61 13.53
CA LEU A 35 -37.65 -2.36 14.87
C LEU A 35 -36.30 -3.03 15.06
N LEU A 36 -36.14 -4.26 14.56
CA LEU A 36 -34.89 -5.02 14.60
C LEU A 36 -33.81 -4.34 13.73
N GLN A 37 -34.19 -3.80 12.57
CA GLN A 37 -33.28 -3.05 11.72
C GLN A 37 -32.83 -1.72 12.36
N VAL A 38 -33.74 -1.00 13.03
CA VAL A 38 -33.40 0.23 13.76
C VAL A 38 -32.51 -0.06 14.97
N SER A 39 -32.75 -1.16 15.70
CA SER A 39 -31.91 -1.55 16.83
C SER A 39 -30.50 -1.94 16.38
N ILE A 40 -30.35 -2.70 15.29
CA ILE A 40 -29.04 -3.02 14.70
C ILE A 40 -28.32 -1.75 14.24
N LEU A 41 -29.01 -0.83 13.54
CA LEU A 41 -28.43 0.44 13.12
C LEU A 41 -27.98 1.29 14.31
N THR A 42 -28.79 1.36 15.36
CA THR A 42 -28.47 2.14 16.57
C THR A 42 -27.30 1.51 17.31
N TYR A 43 -27.27 0.19 17.44
CA TYR A 43 -26.15 -0.54 18.02
C TYR A 43 -24.86 -0.28 17.25
N LEU A 44 -24.87 -0.40 15.91
CA LEU A 44 -23.69 -0.13 15.09
C LEU A 44 -23.25 1.34 15.17
N VAL A 45 -24.17 2.30 15.20
CA VAL A 45 -23.81 3.73 15.34
C VAL A 45 -23.25 4.01 16.73
N VAL A 46 -23.89 3.54 17.81
CA VAL A 46 -23.43 3.80 19.18
C VAL A 46 -22.12 3.08 19.50
N THR A 47 -21.91 1.87 18.97
CA THR A 47 -20.65 1.12 19.17
C THR A 47 -19.52 1.60 18.28
N ASN A 48 -19.77 2.09 17.06
CA ASN A 48 -18.73 2.69 16.21
C ASN A 48 -18.45 4.16 16.55
N VAL A 49 -19.41 4.88 17.13
CA VAL A 49 -19.28 6.28 17.54
C VAL A 49 -19.06 6.34 19.05
N LEU A 50 -17.92 5.82 19.50
CA LEU A 50 -17.37 6.22 20.79
C LEU A 50 -15.85 6.29 20.72
N ASP A 51 -15.36 7.50 20.47
CA ASP A 51 -14.27 8.05 21.27
C ASP A 51 -14.34 9.58 21.18
N THR A 52 -15.12 10.18 22.06
CA THR A 52 -15.13 11.65 22.20
C THR A 52 -13.83 12.04 22.89
N LYS A 53 -12.76 12.21 22.11
CA LYS A 53 -11.47 12.74 22.56
C LYS A 53 -11.68 13.83 23.60
N ASP A 54 -11.08 13.66 24.78
CA ASP A 54 -11.32 14.47 25.98
C ASP A 54 -11.45 15.97 25.69
N ARG A 55 -12.63 16.55 25.97
CA ARG A 55 -12.86 18.00 25.78
C ARG A 55 -11.92 18.86 26.63
N ALA A 56 -11.50 18.34 27.79
CA ALA A 56 -10.54 18.99 28.66
C ALA A 56 -9.16 19.08 27.99
N TYR A 57 -8.71 18.00 27.34
CA TYR A 57 -7.46 17.94 26.60
C TYR A 57 -7.46 18.91 25.41
N LEU A 58 -8.53 18.91 24.60
CA LEU A 58 -8.62 19.76 23.41
C LEU A 58 -8.63 21.27 23.70
N ARG A 59 -8.96 21.71 24.93
CA ARG A 59 -8.95 23.14 25.28
C ARG A 59 -7.54 23.68 25.56
N SER A 60 -6.66 22.83 26.08
CA SER A 60 -5.32 23.23 26.53
C SER A 60 -4.20 22.69 25.64
N CYS A 61 -4.45 21.61 24.89
CA CYS A 61 -3.40 20.99 24.09
C CYS A 61 -2.91 21.95 23.00
N ARG A 62 -1.61 21.91 22.76
CA ARG A 62 -0.97 22.56 21.62
C ARG A 62 -0.07 21.54 20.97
N PHE A 63 -0.14 21.46 19.65
CA PHE A 63 0.71 20.55 18.90
C PHE A 63 2.18 20.90 19.14
N GLY A 64 2.98 19.86 19.40
CA GLY A 64 4.41 19.94 19.48
C GLY A 64 5.03 18.58 19.15
N PRO A 65 6.36 18.51 18.92
CA PRO A 65 7.03 17.24 18.57
C PRO A 65 6.85 16.13 19.61
N LYS A 66 6.55 16.49 20.87
CA LYS A 66 6.31 15.56 21.98
C LYS A 66 4.85 15.09 22.06
N ASP A 67 3.91 15.86 21.53
CA ASP A 67 2.46 15.61 21.60
C ASP A 67 1.89 15.52 20.16
N PRO A 68 2.21 14.45 19.41
CA PRO A 68 1.84 14.34 18.00
C PRO A 68 0.33 14.22 17.78
N TYR A 69 -0.44 13.82 18.80
CA TYR A 69 -1.89 13.63 18.71
C TYR A 69 -2.71 14.90 18.92
N CYS A 70 -2.11 16.02 19.34
CA CYS A 70 -2.86 17.26 19.51
C CYS A 70 -3.15 17.91 18.14
N PRO A 71 -4.42 18.14 17.76
CA PRO A 71 -4.77 18.68 16.45
C PRO A 71 -4.71 20.22 16.36
N ILE A 72 -4.22 20.91 17.40
CA ILE A 72 -4.24 22.38 17.48
C ILE A 72 -2.85 22.94 17.16
N PHE A 73 -2.73 23.54 15.98
CA PHE A 73 -1.47 24.07 15.46
C PHE A 73 -1.44 25.60 15.57
N ARG A 74 -0.33 26.16 16.06
CA ARG A 74 -0.09 27.60 16.01
C ARG A 74 0.52 27.95 14.65
N LEU A 75 -0.13 28.83 13.89
CA LEU A 75 0.30 29.19 12.52
C LEU A 75 1.76 29.67 12.45
N GLY A 76 2.19 30.52 13.39
CA GLY A 76 3.58 30.98 13.46
C GLY A 76 4.58 29.83 13.63
N SER A 77 4.24 28.82 14.44
CA SER A 77 5.08 27.63 14.63
C SER A 77 5.12 26.76 13.37
N VAL A 78 3.97 26.55 12.73
CA VAL A 78 3.86 25.80 11.46
C VAL A 78 4.73 26.42 10.38
N VAL A 79 4.67 27.75 10.21
CA VAL A 79 5.51 28.45 9.23
C VAL A 79 6.99 28.39 9.62
N SER A 80 7.32 28.55 10.91
CA SER A 80 8.71 28.47 11.37
C SER A 80 9.34 27.08 11.15
N TRP A 81 8.56 26.00 11.25
CA TRP A 81 9.03 24.63 10.99
C TRP A 81 9.37 24.39 9.53
N THR A 82 8.84 25.21 8.61
CA THR A 82 9.26 25.20 7.20
C THR A 82 10.56 25.96 6.94
N GLY A 83 11.13 26.61 7.96
CA GLY A 83 12.28 27.52 7.82
C GLY A 83 11.93 28.88 7.22
N SER A 84 10.64 29.23 7.11
CA SER A 84 10.18 30.53 6.60
C SER A 84 9.79 31.47 7.76
N ASP A 85 9.87 32.78 7.51
CA ASP A 85 9.36 33.78 8.44
C ASP A 85 7.87 34.08 8.23
N PHE A 86 7.13 34.22 9.33
CA PHE A 86 5.68 34.47 9.30
C PHE A 86 5.35 35.86 8.75
N GLN A 87 6.15 36.88 9.09
CA GLN A 87 5.88 38.25 8.67
C GLN A 87 6.06 38.41 7.15
N GLU A 88 7.09 37.78 6.59
CA GLU A 88 7.34 37.77 5.15
C GLU A 88 6.21 37.08 4.37
N ILE A 89 5.83 35.87 4.77
CA ILE A 89 4.80 35.09 4.06
C ILE A 89 3.40 35.68 4.24
N ALA A 90 3.12 36.38 5.34
CA ALA A 90 1.85 37.07 5.54
C ALA A 90 1.65 38.25 4.58
N LEU A 91 2.75 38.94 4.19
CA LEU A 91 2.70 40.06 3.25
C LEU A 91 2.60 39.60 1.79
N GLN A 92 3.43 38.62 1.40
CA GLN A 92 3.47 38.12 0.01
C GLN A 92 2.40 37.06 -0.28
N GLY A 93 1.90 36.39 0.76
CA GLY A 93 1.16 35.14 0.67
C GLY A 93 2.07 33.96 0.33
N GLY A 94 1.59 32.74 0.55
CA GLY A 94 2.34 31.54 0.20
C GLY A 94 1.51 30.28 0.38
N VAL A 95 2.11 29.13 0.08
CA VAL A 95 1.45 27.83 0.24
C VAL A 95 2.32 26.94 1.13
N ILE A 96 1.73 26.46 2.23
CA ILE A 96 2.39 25.60 3.21
C ILE A 96 1.73 24.22 3.17
N GLY A 97 2.53 23.19 2.97
CA GLY A 97 2.13 21.79 3.03
C GLY A 97 2.35 21.23 4.43
N ILE A 98 1.28 20.74 5.04
CA ILE A 98 1.29 19.96 6.28
C ILE A 98 1.14 18.50 5.87
N GLN A 99 2.24 17.75 5.89
CA GLN A 99 2.26 16.35 5.50
C GLN A 99 2.14 15.49 6.76
N ILE A 100 1.13 14.64 6.81
CA ILE A 100 0.87 13.69 7.90
C ILE A 100 1.11 12.29 7.34
N GLU A 101 2.17 11.65 7.78
CA GLU A 101 2.55 10.32 7.34
C GLU A 101 2.22 9.28 8.42
N TRP A 102 1.51 8.24 8.02
CA TRP A 102 1.22 7.05 8.82
C TRP A 102 1.93 5.85 8.20
N ASP A 103 3.13 5.54 8.67
CA ASP A 103 3.84 4.32 8.27
C ASP A 103 3.80 3.32 9.42
N CYS A 104 2.93 2.33 9.29
CA CYS A 104 2.55 1.45 10.40
C CYS A 104 2.77 -0.02 10.09
N ASP A 105 3.45 -0.69 11.01
CA ASP A 105 3.53 -2.13 11.07
C ASP A 105 2.36 -2.66 11.92
N LEU A 106 1.38 -3.26 11.25
CA LEU A 106 0.16 -3.80 11.85
C LEU A 106 0.39 -5.16 12.53
N ASP A 107 1.61 -5.70 12.50
CA ASP A 107 1.98 -6.86 13.31
C ASP A 107 2.29 -6.46 14.76
N LYS A 108 2.51 -5.16 15.02
CA LYS A 108 2.77 -4.59 16.35
C LYS A 108 1.50 -4.07 17.03
N ALA A 109 1.66 -3.61 18.27
CA ALA A 109 0.58 -2.99 19.02
C ALA A 109 0.10 -1.69 18.33
N PRO A 110 -1.22 -1.40 18.32
CA PRO A 110 -1.76 -0.18 17.72
C PRO A 110 -1.16 1.12 18.27
N SER A 111 -0.65 1.10 19.50
CA SER A 111 0.00 2.25 20.15
C SER A 111 1.36 2.64 19.53
N GLU A 112 2.00 1.76 18.76
CA GLU A 112 3.26 2.06 18.08
C GLU A 112 3.06 2.79 16.74
N CYS A 113 1.85 2.70 16.16
CA CYS A 113 1.47 3.39 14.95
C CYS A 113 1.13 4.85 15.27
N ASN A 114 2.13 5.73 15.14
CA ASN A 114 2.01 7.16 15.47
C ASN A 114 2.14 8.04 14.22
N PRO A 115 1.41 9.16 14.12
CA PRO A 115 1.52 10.07 12.99
C PRO A 115 2.85 10.82 13.01
N ARG A 116 3.49 10.93 11.85
CA ARG A 116 4.67 11.79 11.65
C ARG A 116 4.27 13.02 10.86
N TYR A 117 4.65 14.19 11.36
CA TYR A 117 4.32 15.47 10.74
C TYR A 117 5.56 16.08 10.08
N TYR A 118 5.42 16.48 8.82
CA TYR A 118 6.41 17.25 8.10
C TYR A 118 5.78 18.53 7.58
N PHE A 119 6.52 19.63 7.68
CA PHE A 119 6.06 20.95 7.25
C PHE A 119 6.98 21.45 6.16
N SER A 120 6.40 21.87 5.04
CA SER A 120 7.18 22.33 3.88
C SER A 120 6.50 23.50 3.20
N ARG A 121 7.28 24.42 2.64
CA ARG A 121 6.76 25.47 1.76
C ARG A 121 6.63 24.90 0.34
N LEU A 122 5.42 24.93 -0.21
CA LEU A 122 5.08 24.30 -1.50
C LEU A 122 5.21 25.26 -2.68
N ASP A 123 5.14 26.58 -2.46
CA ASP A 123 5.35 27.55 -3.52
C ASP A 123 6.82 27.61 -3.96
N ARG A 124 7.05 27.61 -5.28
CA ARG A 124 8.39 27.65 -5.87
C ARG A 124 8.96 29.06 -5.78
N ARG A 125 9.94 29.29 -4.90
CA ARG A 125 10.74 30.51 -4.87
C ARG A 125 11.85 30.39 -5.93
N PHE A 126 11.60 30.85 -7.16
CA PHE A 126 12.64 30.92 -8.18
C PHE A 126 13.51 32.15 -7.92
N PRO A 127 14.80 32.00 -7.56
CA PRO A 127 15.71 33.13 -7.43
C PRO A 127 16.05 33.63 -8.85
N GLY A 128 15.24 34.55 -9.38
CA GLY A 128 15.56 35.22 -10.66
C GLY A 128 14.38 35.69 -11.49
N ASN A 129 13.18 35.11 -11.36
CA ASN A 129 11.99 35.53 -12.13
C ASN A 129 10.71 35.47 -11.27
N SER A 130 10.23 36.64 -10.84
CA SER A 130 9.14 36.81 -9.86
C SER A 130 7.85 37.34 -10.50
N VAL A 131 7.36 36.69 -11.56
CA VAL A 131 6.06 37.10 -12.17
C VAL A 131 4.90 36.88 -11.18
N SER A 132 5.01 35.91 -10.27
CA SER A 132 4.09 35.72 -9.16
C SER A 132 4.82 35.09 -7.97
N SER A 133 5.46 35.93 -7.15
CA SER A 133 5.98 35.50 -5.85
C SER A 133 4.84 35.53 -4.81
N GLY A 134 4.48 34.37 -4.27
CA GLY A 134 3.49 34.23 -3.21
C GLY A 134 2.09 33.82 -3.68
N TYR A 135 1.09 33.97 -2.81
CA TYR A 135 -0.28 33.51 -3.02
C TYR A 135 -1.29 34.66 -2.84
N ASN A 136 -2.03 34.96 -3.90
CA ASN A 136 -3.10 35.97 -3.86
C ASN A 136 -4.26 35.57 -4.77
N PHE A 137 -5.46 36.02 -4.42
CA PHE A 137 -6.66 35.86 -5.24
C PHE A 137 -7.57 37.07 -5.11
N ARG A 138 -8.40 37.32 -6.13
CA ARG A 138 -9.38 38.40 -6.15
C ARG A 138 -10.79 37.82 -6.08
N PHE A 139 -11.62 38.38 -5.23
CA PHE A 139 -13.05 38.08 -5.17
C PHE A 139 -13.84 39.38 -5.00
N ALA A 140 -15.09 39.40 -5.45
CA ALA A 140 -15.95 40.57 -5.37
C ALA A 140 -17.17 40.27 -4.51
N LYS A 141 -17.56 41.22 -3.65
CA LYS A 141 -18.86 41.24 -2.99
C LYS A 141 -19.77 42.15 -3.77
N TYR A 142 -20.91 41.64 -4.21
CA TYR A 142 -21.89 42.37 -5.00
C TYR A 142 -23.03 42.83 -4.11
N TYR A 143 -23.47 44.05 -4.35
CA TYR A 143 -24.52 44.73 -3.60
C TYR A 143 -25.45 45.43 -4.57
N ARG A 144 -26.65 45.76 -4.09
CA ARG A 144 -27.66 46.45 -4.88
C ARG A 144 -28.32 47.51 -4.02
N ASP A 145 -28.36 48.73 -4.52
CA ASP A 145 -28.99 49.86 -3.82
C ASP A 145 -30.52 49.84 -3.98
N GLU A 146 -31.23 50.66 -3.20
CA GLU A 146 -32.69 50.84 -3.25
C GLU A 146 -33.18 51.30 -4.65
N ALA A 147 -32.33 52.02 -5.40
CA ALA A 147 -32.58 52.42 -6.78
C ALA A 147 -32.34 51.30 -7.81
N GLY A 148 -32.00 50.08 -7.37
CA GLY A 148 -31.78 48.91 -8.24
C GLY A 148 -30.42 48.86 -8.93
N VAL A 149 -29.55 49.85 -8.71
CA VAL A 149 -28.18 49.92 -9.24
C VAL A 149 -27.28 48.91 -8.55
N GLU A 150 -26.53 48.14 -9.34
CA GLU A 150 -25.58 47.14 -8.83
C GLU A 150 -24.19 47.77 -8.64
N PHE A 151 -23.59 47.53 -7.48
CA PHE A 151 -22.21 47.92 -7.19
C PHE A 151 -21.45 46.75 -6.56
N ARG A 152 -20.11 46.81 -6.64
CA ARG A 152 -19.26 45.74 -6.11
C ARG A 152 -18.05 46.27 -5.36
N THR A 153 -17.71 45.59 -4.28
CA THR A 153 -16.44 45.74 -3.58
C THR A 153 -15.50 44.64 -4.04
N LEU A 154 -14.50 44.99 -4.86
CA LEU A 154 -13.47 44.06 -5.30
C LEU A 154 -12.34 43.99 -4.24
N ILE A 155 -12.08 42.80 -3.74
CA ILE A 155 -11.06 42.54 -2.71
C ILE A 155 -9.95 41.70 -3.33
N LYS A 156 -8.70 42.16 -3.22
CA LYS A 156 -7.51 41.36 -3.50
C LYS A 156 -6.96 40.87 -2.16
N ALA A 157 -7.09 39.58 -1.89
CA ALA A 157 -6.59 38.97 -0.66
C ALA A 157 -5.23 38.30 -0.88
N TYR A 158 -4.33 38.54 0.05
CA TYR A 158 -3.06 37.82 0.20
C TYR A 158 -3.17 36.99 1.47
N GLY A 159 -2.62 35.78 1.44
CA GLY A 159 -2.70 34.89 2.59
C GLY A 159 -1.90 33.63 2.42
N ILE A 160 -1.89 32.84 3.48
CA ILE A 160 -1.22 31.54 3.51
C ILE A 160 -2.26 30.48 3.27
N ARG A 161 -2.08 29.68 2.22
CA ARG A 161 -2.88 28.48 1.98
C ARG A 161 -2.20 27.30 2.67
N PHE A 162 -2.94 26.58 3.48
CA PHE A 162 -2.47 25.34 4.11
C PHE A 162 -3.07 24.15 3.38
N ASP A 163 -2.22 23.34 2.77
CA ASP A 163 -2.63 22.07 2.18
C ASP A 163 -2.25 20.96 3.17
N VAL A 164 -3.24 20.21 3.66
CA VAL A 164 -3.03 19.06 4.54
C VAL A 164 -2.97 17.80 3.68
N LEU A 165 -1.79 17.20 3.56
CA LEU A 165 -1.55 16.00 2.78
C LEU A 165 -1.41 14.82 3.73
N VAL A 166 -2.28 13.83 3.63
CA VAL A 166 -2.22 12.63 4.47
C VAL A 166 -1.76 11.45 3.63
N ASN A 167 -0.62 10.88 3.99
CA ASN A 167 -0.06 9.69 3.37
C ASN A 167 -0.07 8.54 4.38
N GLY A 168 -0.35 7.34 3.90
CA GLY A 168 -0.39 6.15 4.74
C GLY A 168 0.17 4.93 4.03
N ARG A 169 0.99 4.15 4.75
CA ARG A 169 1.43 2.81 4.38
C ARG A 169 1.23 1.92 5.59
N ALA A 170 0.63 0.76 5.36
CA ALA A 170 0.42 -0.22 6.42
C ALA A 170 0.84 -1.59 5.93
N GLY A 171 1.73 -2.24 6.67
CA GLY A 171 2.16 -3.61 6.44
C GLY A 171 1.55 -4.53 7.48
N LYS A 172 1.16 -5.74 7.09
CA LYS A 172 0.81 -6.82 8.01
C LYS A 172 1.32 -8.13 7.45
N PHE A 173 1.76 -9.02 8.32
CA PHE A 173 2.18 -10.36 7.95
C PHE A 173 1.06 -11.07 7.18
N ASN A 174 1.42 -11.57 6.00
CA ASN A 174 0.56 -12.39 5.17
C ASN A 174 1.38 -13.53 4.57
N ILE A 175 0.86 -14.75 4.70
CA ILE A 175 1.53 -15.96 4.22
C ILE A 175 1.66 -16.01 2.69
N ILE A 176 0.71 -15.42 1.95
CA ILE A 176 0.70 -15.44 0.47
C ILE A 176 1.93 -14.75 -0.13
N PRO A 177 2.22 -13.45 0.14
CA PRO A 177 3.42 -12.79 -0.39
C PRO A 177 4.70 -13.39 0.19
N THR A 178 4.64 -13.95 1.41
CA THR A 178 5.80 -14.61 2.03
C THR A 178 6.23 -15.84 1.24
N ILE A 179 5.30 -16.76 0.92
CA ILE A 179 5.62 -17.96 0.15
C ILE A 179 6.10 -17.61 -1.27
N ILE A 180 5.47 -16.61 -1.92
CA ILE A 180 5.90 -16.16 -3.26
C ILE A 180 7.33 -15.62 -3.23
N ASN A 181 7.68 -14.81 -2.24
CA ASN A 181 9.03 -14.25 -2.10
C ASN A 181 10.06 -15.34 -1.76
N VAL A 182 9.72 -16.28 -0.88
CA VAL A 182 10.58 -17.44 -0.56
C VAL A 182 10.80 -18.31 -1.80
N GLY A 183 9.73 -18.65 -2.53
CA GLY A 183 9.82 -19.43 -3.76
C GLY A 183 10.66 -18.73 -4.84
N SER A 184 10.49 -17.41 -4.99
CA SER A 184 11.30 -16.59 -5.90
C SER A 184 12.78 -16.56 -5.50
N GLY A 185 13.07 -16.47 -4.20
CA GLY A 185 14.42 -16.53 -3.66
C GLY A 185 15.11 -17.88 -3.92
N VAL A 186 14.39 -18.99 -3.71
CA VAL A 186 14.90 -20.35 -4.02
C VAL A 186 15.15 -20.51 -5.52
N ALA A 187 14.25 -20.03 -6.38
CA ALA A 187 14.44 -20.07 -7.83
C ALA A 187 15.70 -19.30 -8.28
N LEU A 188 15.97 -18.13 -7.67
CA LEU A 188 17.16 -17.34 -7.96
C LEU A 188 18.47 -18.05 -7.59
N MET A 189 18.48 -18.95 -6.61
CA MET A 189 19.68 -19.75 -6.29
C MET A 189 20.11 -20.66 -7.45
N GLY A 190 19.16 -21.10 -8.28
CA GLY A 190 19.46 -21.86 -9.50
C GLY A 190 20.22 -21.04 -10.56
N VAL A 191 19.98 -19.73 -10.61
CA VAL A 191 20.77 -18.83 -11.47
C VAL A 191 22.18 -18.65 -10.91
N GLY A 192 22.30 -18.59 -9.57
CA GLY A 192 23.59 -18.54 -8.88
C GLY A 192 24.47 -19.76 -9.17
N SER A 193 23.90 -20.97 -9.12
CA SER A 193 24.66 -22.19 -9.43
C SER A 193 25.13 -22.23 -10.90
N PHE A 194 24.30 -21.75 -11.84
CA PHE A 194 24.70 -21.60 -13.25
C PHE A 194 25.87 -20.62 -13.41
N PHE A 195 25.83 -19.47 -12.72
CA PHE A 195 26.92 -18.50 -12.75
C PHE A 195 28.20 -19.05 -12.12
N CYS A 196 28.10 -19.72 -10.97
CA CYS A 196 29.23 -20.40 -10.34
C CYS A 196 29.86 -21.43 -11.28
N ASP A 197 29.03 -22.20 -11.98
CA ASP A 197 29.46 -23.17 -12.96
C ASP A 197 30.17 -22.53 -14.16
N LEU A 198 29.64 -21.43 -14.68
CA LEU A 198 30.29 -20.64 -15.74
C LEU A 198 31.69 -20.17 -15.31
N ILE A 199 31.83 -19.69 -14.07
CA ILE A 199 33.12 -19.25 -13.51
C ILE A 199 34.10 -20.43 -13.39
N LEU A 200 33.65 -21.57 -12.87
CA LEU A 200 34.48 -22.78 -12.71
C LEU A 200 34.98 -23.31 -14.07
N ILE A 201 34.16 -23.23 -15.11
CA ILE A 201 34.50 -23.74 -16.46
C ILE A 201 35.40 -22.77 -17.24
N TYR A 202 35.22 -21.45 -17.12
CA TYR A 202 35.90 -20.50 -18.01
C TYR A 202 37.02 -19.70 -17.35
N PHE A 203 36.96 -19.39 -16.06
CA PHE A 203 37.86 -18.42 -15.43
C PHE A 203 38.93 -19.04 -14.51
N ILE A 204 38.73 -20.26 -14.02
CA ILE A 204 39.69 -20.89 -13.10
C ILE A 204 40.85 -21.56 -13.85
N LYS A 205 42.08 -21.36 -13.36
CA LYS A 205 43.32 -21.94 -13.94
C LYS A 205 43.30 -23.47 -14.10
N LYS A 206 42.54 -24.20 -13.27
CA LYS A 206 42.32 -25.66 -13.36
C LYS A 206 40.98 -26.04 -14.02
N SER A 207 40.37 -25.17 -14.82
CA SER A 207 39.07 -25.42 -15.46
C SER A 207 39.02 -26.72 -16.26
N HIS A 208 40.13 -27.11 -16.91
CA HIS A 208 40.22 -28.36 -17.68
C HIS A 208 39.99 -29.62 -16.82
N PHE A 209 40.39 -29.60 -15.54
CA PHE A 209 40.11 -30.69 -14.60
C PHE A 209 38.62 -30.75 -14.24
N TYR A 210 38.00 -29.59 -13.99
CA TYR A 210 36.57 -29.50 -13.71
C TYR A 210 35.73 -29.94 -14.92
N ARG A 211 36.09 -29.49 -16.13
CA ARG A 211 35.40 -29.81 -17.38
C ARG A 211 35.40 -31.30 -17.68
N ASN A 212 36.54 -31.97 -17.49
CA ASN A 212 36.67 -33.42 -17.70
C ASN A 212 35.93 -34.28 -16.67
N LYS A 213 35.64 -33.73 -15.48
CA LYS A 213 34.82 -34.40 -14.46
C LYS A 213 33.33 -34.13 -14.64
N LYS A 214 32.97 -32.99 -15.23
CA LYS A 214 31.59 -32.59 -15.45
C LYS A 214 30.99 -33.17 -16.73
N PHE A 215 31.75 -33.21 -17.82
CA PHE A 215 31.29 -33.67 -19.13
C PHE A 215 31.92 -35.02 -19.48
N GLU A 216 31.10 -35.97 -19.90
CA GLU A 216 31.53 -37.26 -20.46
C GLU A 216 31.35 -37.22 -21.98
N GLU A 217 32.42 -37.42 -22.74
CA GLU A 217 32.38 -37.39 -24.20
C GLU A 217 31.78 -38.70 -24.75
N VAL A 218 30.52 -38.65 -25.19
CA VAL A 218 29.90 -39.77 -25.88
C VAL A 218 30.29 -39.71 -27.35
N ARG A 219 31.16 -40.62 -27.81
CA ARG A 219 31.38 -40.84 -29.24
C ARG A 219 30.15 -41.55 -29.80
N SER A 220 29.32 -40.85 -30.58
CA SER A 220 28.40 -41.52 -31.50
C SER A 220 29.21 -42.23 -32.58
N GLY A 221 29.68 -43.43 -32.28
CA GLY A 221 30.08 -44.39 -33.28
C GLY A 221 28.84 -44.76 -34.08
N HIS A 222 28.90 -44.52 -35.40
CA HIS A 222 28.09 -45.23 -36.39
C HIS A 222 28.04 -46.74 -36.03
N PRO A 223 26.94 -47.47 -36.28
CA PRO A 223 26.81 -48.87 -35.88
C PRO A 223 27.71 -49.75 -36.76
N GLY A 224 28.98 -49.84 -36.38
CA GLY A 224 29.97 -50.76 -36.93
C GLY A 224 30.07 -51.99 -36.05
N ASN A 225 29.25 -52.99 -36.37
CA ASN A 225 29.47 -54.43 -36.19
C ASN A 225 30.46 -54.86 -35.07
N GLY A 226 29.95 -55.30 -33.92
CA GLY A 226 30.80 -55.81 -32.83
C GLY A 226 30.03 -56.43 -31.67
N LYS A 227 29.78 -57.74 -31.78
CA LYS A 227 29.30 -58.73 -30.80
C LYS A 227 29.12 -58.26 -29.34
N VAL A 228 27.88 -58.37 -28.87
CA VAL A 228 27.52 -58.43 -27.45
C VAL A 228 28.02 -59.76 -26.88
N THR A 229 28.97 -59.72 -25.94
CA THR A 229 29.31 -60.86 -25.08
C THR A 229 28.31 -60.93 -23.91
N VAL A 230 27.81 -62.13 -23.66
CA VAL A 230 26.69 -62.47 -22.76
C VAL A 230 26.99 -62.24 -21.26
N GLU A 231 28.22 -61.84 -20.90
CA GLU A 231 28.64 -61.75 -19.48
C GLU A 231 28.23 -60.45 -18.76
N GLN A 232 27.74 -59.42 -19.45
CA GLN A 232 27.28 -58.18 -18.78
C GLN A 232 25.79 -58.17 -18.40
N LEU A 233 24.98 -59.11 -18.90
CA LEU A 233 23.55 -59.19 -18.59
C LEU A 233 23.24 -59.83 -17.22
N GLN A 234 24.22 -60.49 -16.58
CA GLN A 234 24.00 -61.18 -15.31
C GLN A 234 24.09 -60.25 -14.08
N ASN A 235 24.73 -59.07 -14.20
CA ASN A 235 24.98 -58.18 -13.05
C ASN A 235 23.91 -57.08 -12.87
N LEU A 236 22.86 -57.05 -13.69
CA LEU A 236 21.79 -56.04 -13.62
C LEU A 236 20.51 -56.50 -12.91
N GLN A 237 20.43 -57.76 -12.47
CA GLN A 237 19.23 -58.29 -11.80
C GLN A 237 19.35 -58.45 -10.27
N THR A 238 20.47 -58.08 -9.63
CA THR A 238 20.65 -58.28 -8.17
C THR A 238 20.58 -57.01 -7.33
N VAL A 239 20.11 -55.89 -7.86
CA VAL A 239 19.97 -54.63 -7.10
C VAL A 239 18.56 -54.06 -7.23
N GLU A 240 17.56 -54.85 -6.88
CA GLU A 240 16.20 -54.37 -6.55
C GLU A 240 15.49 -55.44 -5.71
N ALA A 241 15.82 -55.46 -4.42
CA ALA A 241 15.03 -56.01 -3.31
C ALA A 241 15.38 -55.25 -2.03
#